data_AF-A0A2S3U3E2-F1
#
_entry.id   AF-A0A2S3U3E2-F1
#
_cell.length_a   1.000
_cell.length_b   1.000
_cell.length_c   1.000
_cell.angle_alpha   90.00
_cell.angle_beta   90.00
_cell.angle_gamma   90.00
#
_symmetry.space_group_name_H-M   'P 1'
#
loop_
_entity.id
_entity.type
_entity.pdbx_description
1 polymer ?
#
loop_
_entity_poly.entity_id
_entity_poly.type
_entity_poly.pdbx_seq_one_letter_code
_entity_poly.pdbx_strand_id
1 'polypeptide(L)'
;MMGIRRNYSILMTGVEIIMIGAFFVANTFHFDRPDLLNNLASHIDDPPFATINIIIGTVIVMVAIFDIRPLIKWCYAVAAFIWTIYGLAFMLQNIEVMGQPFGRLDCWLMFAIAGRVILESWAGDD
;
A
#
# COMPACT_ATOMS: atom_id res chain seq x y z
N MET A 1 -20.26 -14.87 11.99
CA MET A 1 -19.87 -13.43 11.97
C MET A 1 -18.79 -13.04 13.01
N MET A 2 -18.26 -13.97 13.83
CA MET A 2 -17.17 -13.67 14.78
C MET A 2 -15.79 -13.42 14.13
N GLY A 3 -15.53 -13.92 12.92
CA GLY A 3 -14.24 -13.78 12.23
C GLY A 3 -13.91 -12.36 11.75
N ILE A 4 -14.91 -11.56 11.38
CA ILE A 4 -14.70 -10.19 10.85
C ILE A 4 -14.09 -9.27 11.90
N ARG A 5 -14.46 -9.41 13.18
CA ARG A 5 -13.87 -8.59 14.26
C ARG A 5 -12.40 -8.91 14.51
N ARG A 6 -11.98 -10.16 14.32
CA ARG A 6 -10.58 -10.58 14.54
C ARG A 6 -9.67 -10.11 13.41
N ASN A 7 -10.17 -10.14 12.17
CA ASN A 7 -9.38 -9.79 10.98
C ASN A 7 -9.72 -8.39 10.44
N TYR A 8 -10.39 -7.54 11.24
CA TYR A 8 -10.84 -6.23 10.80
C TYR A 8 -9.69 -5.37 10.28
N SER A 9 -8.53 -5.45 10.92
CA SER A 9 -7.39 -4.62 10.55
C SER A 9 -6.80 -4.94 9.19
N ILE A 10 -6.55 -6.22 8.92
CA ILE A 10 -6.08 -6.67 7.60
C ILE A 10 -7.14 -6.48 6.52
N LEU A 11 -8.42 -6.60 6.88
CA LEU A 11 -9.53 -6.28 5.99
C LEU A 11 -9.50 -4.80 5.57
N MET A 12 -9.34 -3.88 6.54
CA MET A 12 -9.20 -2.45 6.26
C MET A 12 -7.98 -2.18 5.39
N THR A 13 -6.83 -2.79 5.70
CA THR A 13 -5.61 -2.67 4.87
C THR A 13 -5.86 -3.12 3.43
N GLY A 14 -6.58 -4.22 3.22
CA GLY A 14 -6.95 -4.70 1.88
C GLY A 14 -7.82 -3.68 1.12
N VAL A 15 -8.78 -3.05 1.81
CA VAL A 15 -9.61 -1.98 1.23
C VAL A 15 -8.78 -0.74 0.91
N GLU A 16 -7.85 -0.34 1.78
CA GLU A 16 -6.96 0.80 1.53
C GLU A 16 -6.08 0.57 0.28
N ILE A 17 -5.58 -0.67 0.08
CA ILE A 17 -4.81 -1.06 -1.11
C ILE A 17 -5.67 -1.00 -2.38
N ILE A 18 -6.94 -1.42 -2.32
CA ILE A 18 -7.87 -1.27 -3.45
C ILE A 18 -8.09 0.21 -3.76
N MET A 19 -8.30 1.05 -2.74
CA MET A 19 -8.59 2.46 -2.89
C MET A 19 -7.41 3.23 -3.52
N ILE A 20 -6.17 2.95 -3.09
CA ILE A 20 -5.00 3.59 -3.69
C ILE A 20 -4.80 3.13 -5.14
N GLY A 21 -4.98 1.85 -5.44
CA GLY A 21 -4.95 1.35 -6.83
C GLY A 21 -6.04 1.98 -7.69
N ALA A 22 -7.27 2.07 -7.19
CA ALA A 22 -8.39 2.73 -7.88
C ALA A 22 -8.13 4.23 -8.09
N PHE A 23 -7.50 4.91 -7.14
CA PHE A 23 -7.13 6.31 -7.26
C PHE A 23 -6.16 6.54 -8.43
N PHE A 24 -5.13 5.71 -8.57
CA PHE A 24 -4.16 5.79 -9.67
C PHE A 24 -4.73 5.33 -11.03
N VAL A 25 -5.73 4.43 -11.04
CA VAL A 25 -6.43 4.07 -12.28
C VAL A 25 -7.37 5.19 -12.73
N ALA A 26 -8.09 5.81 -11.78
CA ALA A 26 -9.10 6.82 -12.08
C ALA A 26 -8.51 8.22 -12.35
N ASN A 27 -7.40 8.54 -11.71
CA ASN A 27 -6.67 9.78 -11.93
C ASN A 27 -5.43 9.44 -12.75
N THR A 28 -5.23 10.11 -13.89
CA THR A 28 -3.99 10.08 -14.67
C THR A 28 -2.85 10.79 -13.93
N PHE A 29 -2.68 10.50 -12.65
CA PHE A 29 -1.57 11.00 -11.84
C PHE A 29 -0.31 10.29 -12.31
N HIS A 30 0.67 11.07 -12.76
CA HIS A 30 2.00 10.61 -13.11
C HIS A 30 2.98 11.43 -12.27
N PHE A 31 3.95 10.78 -11.64
CA PHE A 31 5.04 11.47 -10.95
C PHE A 31 5.80 12.36 -11.97
N ASP A 32 5.89 13.67 -11.70
CA ASP A 32 6.77 14.62 -12.41
C ASP A 32 8.23 14.27 -12.11
N ARG A 33 9.09 14.00 -13.10
CA ARG A 33 10.46 13.46 -12.87
C ARG A 33 11.57 14.04 -13.73
N PRO A 34 12.74 14.32 -13.12
CA PRO A 34 14.05 14.28 -13.75
C PRO A 34 14.98 13.22 -13.08
N ASP A 35 15.15 12.09 -13.78
CA ASP A 35 16.42 11.37 -13.98
C ASP A 35 17.03 10.34 -12.98
N LEU A 36 16.78 10.25 -11.66
CA LEU A 36 17.61 9.35 -10.82
C LEU A 36 17.11 7.90 -10.61
N LEU A 37 15.79 7.66 -10.52
CA LEU A 37 15.18 6.33 -10.25
C LEU A 37 14.15 5.92 -11.31
N ASN A 38 14.41 6.32 -12.56
CA ASN A 38 13.44 6.33 -13.64
C ASN A 38 12.84 4.94 -13.97
N ASN A 39 13.54 3.84 -13.69
CA ASN A 39 13.04 2.48 -13.99
C ASN A 39 12.12 1.88 -12.94
N LEU A 40 12.35 2.14 -11.65
CA LEU A 40 11.56 1.51 -10.57
C LEU A 40 10.29 2.31 -10.30
N ALA A 41 10.41 3.64 -10.28
CA ALA A 41 9.26 4.52 -10.08
C ALA A 41 8.32 4.48 -11.30
N SER A 42 8.82 4.29 -12.54
CA SER A 42 7.96 4.33 -13.75
C SER A 42 6.97 3.17 -13.74
N HIS A 43 7.42 2.01 -13.29
CA HIS A 43 6.58 0.84 -13.13
C HIS A 43 5.61 0.95 -11.95
N ILE A 44 5.79 1.86 -10.99
CA ILE A 44 4.89 2.01 -9.83
C ILE A 44 3.70 2.92 -10.16
N ASP A 45 3.92 3.94 -10.99
CA ASP A 45 2.85 4.81 -11.52
C ASP A 45 2.11 4.22 -12.71
N ASP A 46 2.66 3.16 -13.30
CA ASP A 46 2.07 2.56 -14.48
C ASP A 46 0.67 1.98 -14.16
N PRO A 47 -0.35 2.26 -14.99
CA PRO A 47 -1.69 1.67 -14.87
C PRO A 47 -1.73 0.15 -14.57
N PRO A 48 -0.82 -0.70 -15.12
CA PRO A 48 -0.77 -2.11 -14.75
C PRO A 48 -0.40 -2.36 -13.27
N PHE A 49 0.46 -1.55 -12.64
CA PHE A 49 0.81 -1.73 -11.23
C PHE A 49 -0.33 -1.32 -10.30
N ALA A 50 -1.02 -0.23 -10.64
CA ALA A 50 -2.25 0.17 -9.94
C ALA A 50 -3.34 -0.92 -10.04
N THR A 51 -3.47 -1.57 -11.20
CA THR A 51 -4.38 -2.71 -11.42
C THR A 51 -3.97 -3.94 -10.59
N ILE A 52 -2.66 -4.24 -10.52
CA ILE A 52 -2.13 -5.31 -9.67
C ILE A 52 -2.49 -5.07 -8.20
N ASN A 53 -2.40 -3.83 -7.72
CA ASN A 53 -2.78 -3.49 -6.35
C ASN A 53 -4.26 -3.74 -6.08
N ILE A 54 -5.15 -3.43 -7.02
CA ILE A 54 -6.59 -3.76 -6.88
C ILE A 54 -6.79 -5.28 -6.74
N ILE A 55 -6.09 -6.08 -7.56
CA ILE A 55 -6.16 -7.54 -7.49
C ILE A 55 -5.65 -8.05 -6.13
N ILE A 56 -4.47 -7.59 -5.70
CA ILE A 56 -3.87 -7.98 -4.43
C ILE A 56 -4.77 -7.60 -3.25
N GLY A 57 -5.26 -6.36 -3.22
CA GLY A 57 -6.17 -5.88 -2.17
C GLY A 57 -7.45 -6.70 -2.11
N THR A 58 -8.00 -7.10 -3.26
CA THR A 58 -9.18 -7.98 -3.33
C THR A 58 -8.88 -9.37 -2.74
N VAL A 59 -7.70 -9.94 -3.04
CA VAL A 59 -7.27 -11.22 -2.44
C VAL A 59 -7.13 -11.09 -0.92
N ILE A 60 -6.52 -10.00 -0.42
CA ILE A 60 -6.37 -9.75 1.01
C ILE A 60 -7.74 -9.65 1.70
N VAL A 61 -8.70 -8.93 1.11
CA VAL A 61 -10.07 -8.82 1.63
C VAL A 61 -10.73 -10.20 1.68
N MET A 62 -10.62 -11.01 0.62
CA MET A 62 -11.18 -12.38 0.63
C MET A 62 -10.54 -13.26 1.70
N VAL A 63 -9.21 -13.25 1.81
CA VAL A 63 -8.47 -13.99 2.86
C VAL A 63 -8.94 -13.58 4.27
N ALA A 64 -9.16 -12.28 4.48
CA ALA A 64 -9.62 -11.75 5.76
C ALA A 64 -11.06 -12.16 6.09
N ILE A 65 -11.98 -12.12 5.11
CA ILE A 65 -13.40 -12.50 5.26
C ILE A 65 -13.55 -13.99 5.53
N PHE A 66 -12.81 -14.83 4.80
CA PHE A 66 -12.87 -16.29 4.93
C PHE A 66 -11.97 -16.86 6.03
N ASP A 67 -11.26 -16.00 6.77
CA ASP A 67 -10.35 -16.36 7.88
C ASP A 67 -9.33 -17.45 7.50
N ILE A 68 -8.68 -17.30 6.33
CA ILE A 68 -7.67 -18.25 5.83
C ILE A 68 -6.34 -18.02 6.56
N ARG A 69 -6.24 -18.50 7.79
CA ARG A 69 -5.10 -18.31 8.71
C ARG A 69 -3.70 -18.43 8.10
N PRO A 70 -3.34 -19.46 7.30
CA PRO A 70 -1.99 -19.58 6.77
C PRO A 70 -1.64 -18.46 5.77
N LEU A 71 -2.63 -17.88 5.09
CA LEU A 71 -2.42 -16.79 4.13
C LEU A 71 -2.37 -15.42 4.81
N ILE A 72 -3.00 -15.23 5.97
CA ILE A 72 -3.07 -13.93 6.65
C ILE A 72 -1.67 -13.36 6.93
N LYS A 73 -0.72 -14.18 7.39
CA LYS A 73 0.67 -13.74 7.62
C LYS A 73 1.33 -13.19 6.36
N TRP A 74 1.12 -13.86 5.22
CA TRP A 74 1.62 -13.41 3.93
C TRP A 74 0.92 -12.14 3.45
N CYS A 75 -0.39 -12.01 3.70
CA CYS A 75 -1.14 -10.79 3.37
C CYS A 75 -0.58 -9.57 4.11
N TYR A 76 -0.19 -9.70 5.38
CA TYR A 76 0.47 -8.61 6.11
C TYR A 76 1.82 -8.23 5.51
N ALA A 77 2.66 -9.22 5.17
CA ALA A 77 3.97 -8.97 4.57
C ALA A 77 3.83 -8.26 3.20
N VAL A 78 2.90 -8.72 2.36
CA VAL A 78 2.62 -8.10 1.06
C VAL A 78 2.06 -6.69 1.22
N ALA A 79 1.12 -6.48 2.15
CA ALA A 79 0.56 -5.17 2.41
C ALA A 79 1.62 -4.18 2.92
N ALA A 80 2.48 -4.60 3.86
CA ALA A 80 3.57 -3.77 4.37
C ALA A 80 4.54 -3.37 3.25
N PHE A 81 4.86 -4.30 2.35
CA PHE A 81 5.70 -4.04 1.19
C PHE A 81 5.08 -2.99 0.24
N ILE A 82 3.80 -3.13 -0.10
CA ILE A 82 3.08 -2.19 -0.98
C ILE A 82 3.11 -0.78 -0.38
N TRP A 83 2.73 -0.61 0.90
CA TRP A 83 2.70 0.70 1.53
C TRP A 83 4.10 1.31 1.69
N THR A 84 5.11 0.50 1.94
CA THR A 84 6.50 0.97 2.02
C THR A 84 7.00 1.47 0.66
N ILE A 85 6.69 0.75 -0.41
CA ILE A 85 7.04 1.18 -1.77
C ILE A 85 6.33 2.49 -2.13
N TYR A 86 5.04 2.62 -1.84
CA TYR A 86 4.33 3.87 -2.06
C TYR A 86 4.93 5.01 -1.22
N GLY A 87 5.22 4.78 0.07
CA GLY A 87 5.89 5.77 0.91
C GLY A 87 7.23 6.24 0.33
N LEU A 88 8.07 5.32 -0.15
CA LEU A 88 9.32 5.65 -0.82
C LEU A 88 9.12 6.42 -2.13
N ALA A 89 8.13 6.03 -2.94
CA ALA A 89 7.81 6.73 -4.19
C ALA A 89 7.35 8.18 -3.93
N PHE A 90 6.45 8.39 -2.98
CA PHE A 90 6.01 9.73 -2.58
C PHE A 90 7.13 10.56 -1.92
N MET A 91 8.02 9.91 -1.15
CA MET A 91 9.20 10.58 -0.59
C MET A 91 10.13 11.08 -1.69
N LEU A 92 10.43 10.22 -2.68
CA LEU A 92 11.26 10.59 -3.83
C LEU A 92 10.63 11.74 -4.61
N GLN A 93 9.33 11.67 -4.90
CA GLN A 93 8.60 12.76 -5.56
C GLN A 93 8.75 14.08 -4.80
N ASN A 94 8.63 14.05 -3.47
CA ASN A 94 8.76 15.26 -2.66
C ASN A 94 10.19 15.81 -2.67
N ILE A 95 11.22 14.95 -2.66
CA ILE A 95 12.61 15.39 -2.79
C ILE A 95 12.82 16.06 -4.15
N GLU A 96 12.35 15.45 -5.23
CA GLU A 96 12.57 15.93 -6.59
C GLU A 96 11.80 17.23 -6.90
N VAL A 97 10.54 17.34 -6.45
CA VAL A 97 9.69 18.51 -6.74
C VAL A 97 9.87 19.64 -5.74
N MET A 98 10.13 19.33 -4.46
CA MET A 98 10.13 20.33 -3.37
C MET A 98 11.48 20.48 -2.66
N GLY A 99 12.48 19.64 -2.98
CA GLY A 99 13.77 19.63 -2.29
C GLY A 99 13.72 19.13 -0.84
N GLN A 100 12.59 18.57 -0.39
CA GLN A 100 12.40 18.09 0.97
C GLN A 100 11.63 16.75 0.97
N PRO A 101 12.11 15.71 1.68
CA PRO A 101 11.50 14.37 1.64
C PRO A 101 10.08 14.28 2.20
N PHE A 102 9.76 15.11 3.18
CA PHE A 102 8.52 15.08 3.94
C PHE A 102 7.68 16.35 3.77
N GLY A 103 7.76 16.97 2.58
CA GLY A 103 7.08 18.23 2.27
C GLY A 103 5.56 18.12 2.12
N ARG A 104 5.03 16.93 1.83
CA ARG A 104 3.58 16.67 1.70
C ARG A 104 3.07 15.64 2.69
N LEU A 105 1.82 15.86 3.12
CA LEU A 105 1.11 14.99 4.07
C LEU A 105 0.87 13.58 3.49
N ASP A 106 0.79 13.46 2.16
CA ASP A 106 0.57 12.17 1.48
C ASP A 106 1.69 11.18 1.80
N CYS A 107 2.96 11.61 1.77
CA CYS A 107 4.11 10.78 2.12
C CYS A 107 4.05 10.28 3.57
N TRP A 108 3.70 11.17 4.51
CA TRP A 108 3.50 10.80 5.91
C TRP A 108 2.40 9.76 6.10
N LEU A 109 1.30 9.91 5.37
CA LEU A 109 0.16 9.00 5.44
C LEU A 109 0.53 7.60 4.93
N MET A 110 1.30 7.49 3.85
CA MET A 110 1.78 6.20 3.33
C MET A 110 2.66 5.47 4.36
N PHE A 111 3.61 6.17 4.98
CA PHE A 111 4.48 5.58 6.01
C PHE A 111 3.74 5.27 7.31
N ALA A 112 2.75 6.08 7.70
CA ALA A 112 1.91 5.80 8.86
C ALA A 112 1.11 4.51 8.67
N ILE A 113 0.54 4.29 7.48
CA ILE A 113 -0.17 3.05 7.17
C ILE A 113 0.82 1.87 7.11
N ALA A 114 1.99 2.03 6.49
CA ALA A 114 3.03 0.99 6.49
C ALA A 114 3.43 0.57 7.92
N GLY A 115 3.66 1.55 8.79
CA GLY A 115 3.99 1.33 10.20
C GLY A 115 2.87 0.61 10.95
N ARG A 116 1.60 1.03 10.76
CA ARG A 116 0.42 0.35 11.31
C ARG A 116 0.38 -1.12 10.91
N VAL A 117 0.53 -1.41 9.61
CA VAL A 117 0.46 -2.79 9.08
C VAL A 117 1.60 -3.65 9.63
N ILE A 118 2.81 -3.10 9.76
CA ILE A 118 3.95 -3.81 10.35
C ILE A 118 3.70 -4.13 11.83
N LEU A 119 3.26 -3.15 12.63
CA LEU A 119 2.97 -3.36 14.05
C LEU A 119 1.85 -4.40 14.27
N GLU A 120 0.81 -4.36 13.44
CA GLU A 120 -0.29 -5.33 13.50
C GLU A 120 0.15 -6.72 13.08
N SER A 121 1.07 -6.83 12.12
CA SER A 121 1.63 -8.13 11.72
C SER A 121 2.40 -8.80 12.86
N TRP A 122 2.98 -8.01 13.77
CA TRP A 122 3.68 -8.50 14.96
C TRP A 122 2.72 -8.78 16.12
N ALA A 123 1.66 -7.97 16.25
CA ALA A 123 0.65 -8.14 17.31
C ALA A 123 -0.34 -9.28 17.03
N GLY A 124 -0.48 -9.72 15.77
CA GLY A 124 -1.41 -10.77 15.36
C GLY A 124 -0.89 -12.21 15.53
N ASP A 125 0.22 -12.42 16.23
CA ASP A 125 0.86 -13.74 16.39
C ASP A 125 0.39 -14.55 17.63
N ASP A 126 -0.70 -14.11 18.29
CA ASP A 126 -1.37 -14.79 19.41
C ASP A 126 -2.71 -15.49 19.03
#